data_AF-A0A963LDJ7-F1
#
_entry.id   AF-A0A963LDJ7-F1
#
_cell.length_a   1.000
_cell.length_b   1.000
_cell.length_c   1.000
_cell.angle_alpha   90.00
_cell.angle_beta   90.00
_cell.angle_gamma   90.00
#
_symmetry.space_group_name_H-M   'P 1'
#
loop_
_entity.id
_entity.type
_entity.pdbx_description
1 polymer ?
#
loop_
_entity_poly.entity_id
_entity_poly.type
_entity_poly.pdbx_seq_one_letter_code
_entity_poly.pdbx_strand_id
1 'polypeptide(L)'
;MPGLFALLLLGGCAGTQVRALATDSGQDAYDLRGTDLGALSAEANRLCPQGHAVLRQWQSGGQLAGVNAESVSANEFAWFISYDVARPQAQMSVVCKA
;
A
#
# COMPACT_ATOMS: atom_id res chain seq x y z
N MET A 1 -27.09 -34.44 -9.56
CA MET A 1 -25.97 -34.08 -10.45
C MET A 1 -26.48 -33.06 -11.45
N PRO A 2 -25.79 -31.94 -11.76
CA PRO A 2 -24.76 -31.20 -11.04
C PRO A 2 -25.22 -29.73 -10.81
N GLY A 3 -24.39 -28.88 -10.20
CA GLY A 3 -24.62 -27.43 -10.23
C GLY A 3 -23.94 -26.67 -9.10
N LEU A 4 -22.62 -26.84 -9.02
CA LEU A 4 -21.66 -26.07 -8.22
C LEU A 4 -22.15 -24.62 -7.99
N PHE A 5 -22.64 -24.31 -6.79
CA PHE A 5 -22.92 -22.93 -6.40
C PHE A 5 -21.57 -22.22 -6.28
N ALA A 6 -21.32 -21.33 -7.24
CA ALA A 6 -20.11 -20.54 -7.34
C ALA A 6 -19.88 -19.76 -6.04
N LEU A 7 -18.82 -20.14 -5.32
CA LEU A 7 -18.20 -19.35 -4.27
C LEU A 7 -17.75 -18.01 -4.86
N LEU A 8 -18.59 -16.99 -4.79
CA LEU A 8 -18.17 -15.59 -4.88
C LEU A 8 -17.41 -15.24 -3.60
N LEU A 9 -16.17 -15.72 -3.52
CA LEU A 9 -15.12 -15.19 -2.67
C LEU A 9 -14.84 -13.75 -3.11
N LEU A 10 -15.68 -12.80 -2.65
CA LEU A 10 -15.26 -11.42 -2.47
C LEU A 10 -14.28 -11.39 -1.29
N GLY A 11 -13.12 -12.03 -1.49
CA GLY A 11 -11.91 -11.72 -0.75
C GLY A 11 -11.52 -10.31 -1.18
N GLY A 12 -12.10 -9.31 -0.52
CA GLY A 12 -11.50 -7.99 -0.43
C GLY A 12 -10.11 -8.21 0.14
N CYS A 13 -9.14 -8.42 -0.74
CA CYS A 13 -7.75 -8.44 -0.36
C CYS A 13 -7.55 -7.12 0.38
N ALA A 14 -6.99 -7.19 1.58
CA ALA A 14 -6.29 -6.07 2.20
C ALA A 14 -5.07 -5.76 1.31
N GLY A 15 -5.35 -5.36 0.07
CA GLY A 15 -4.53 -5.55 -1.11
C GLY A 15 -4.23 -4.20 -1.72
N THR A 16 -3.09 -4.17 -2.38
CA THR A 16 -2.53 -2.99 -3.05
C THR A 16 -3.60 -2.29 -3.88
N GLN A 17 -3.95 -1.06 -3.50
CA GLN A 17 -4.85 -0.21 -4.25
C GLN A 17 -4.11 0.36 -5.46
N VAL A 18 -4.66 0.15 -6.64
CA VAL A 18 -4.11 0.65 -7.91
C VAL A 18 -5.04 1.75 -8.44
N ARG A 19 -4.47 2.91 -8.76
CA ARG A 19 -5.19 4.02 -9.40
C ARG A 19 -4.45 4.44 -10.66
N ALA A 20 -5.12 4.38 -11.81
CA ALA A 20 -4.57 4.95 -13.04
C ALA A 20 -4.47 6.47 -12.93
N LEU A 21 -3.34 7.02 -13.38
CA LEU A 21 -3.07 8.44 -13.48
C LEU A 21 -3.17 8.84 -14.95
N ALA A 22 -3.92 9.89 -15.24
CA ALA A 22 -3.89 10.50 -16.56
C ALA A 22 -2.52 11.16 -16.76
N THR A 23 -1.82 10.82 -17.85
CA THR A 23 -0.60 11.51 -18.25
C THR A 23 -0.81 12.14 -19.62
N ASP A 24 -0.32 13.37 -19.80
CA ASP A 24 -0.35 14.04 -21.11
C ASP A 24 0.64 13.42 -22.12
N SER A 25 1.50 12.51 -21.66
CA SER A 25 2.54 11.87 -22.46
C SER A 25 2.08 10.64 -23.25
N GLY A 26 0.83 10.20 -23.07
CA GLY A 26 0.30 8.97 -23.67
C GLY A 26 0.87 7.68 -23.08
N GLN A 27 1.63 7.77 -21.99
CA GLN A 27 2.15 6.63 -21.23
C GLN A 27 1.19 6.28 -20.09
N ASP A 28 0.97 4.98 -19.87
CA ASP A 28 0.16 4.50 -18.76
C ASP A 28 0.90 4.74 -17.44
N ALA A 29 0.28 5.47 -16.53
CA ALA A 29 0.82 5.70 -15.20
C ALA A 29 -0.14 5.21 -14.11
N TYR A 30 0.43 4.72 -13.01
CA TYR A 30 -0.32 4.13 -11.92
C TYR A 30 0.21 4.64 -10.57
N ASP A 31 -0.71 5.01 -9.68
CA ASP A 31 -0.47 5.24 -8.25
C ASP A 31 -0.91 3.98 -7.48
N LEU A 32 0.06 3.35 -6.83
CA LEU A 32 -0.07 2.10 -6.08
C LEU A 32 0.02 2.43 -4.59
N ARG A 33 -0.93 1.95 -3.78
CA ARG A 33 -0.92 2.13 -2.31
C ARG A 33 -1.12 0.81 -1.60
N GLY A 34 -0.37 0.56 -0.55
CA GLY A 34 -0.43 -0.69 0.19
C GLY A 34 0.29 -0.57 1.52
N THR A 35 0.78 -1.70 2.02
CA THR A 35 1.48 -1.78 3.31
C THR A 35 2.99 -2.00 3.16
N ASP A 36 3.44 -2.41 1.97
CA ASP A 36 4.81 -2.82 1.70
C ASP A 36 5.23 -2.43 0.26
N LEU A 37 6.42 -1.85 0.09
CA LEU A 37 6.92 -1.47 -1.23
C LEU A 37 7.25 -2.67 -2.13
N GLY A 38 7.63 -3.82 -1.58
CA GLY A 38 7.87 -5.04 -2.35
C GLY A 38 6.59 -5.56 -3.01
N ALA A 39 5.47 -5.56 -2.27
CA ALA A 39 4.16 -5.88 -2.82
C ALA A 39 3.74 -4.89 -3.92
N LEU A 40 3.98 -3.58 -3.72
CA LEU A 40 3.70 -2.57 -4.75
C LEU A 40 4.59 -2.73 -5.99
N SER A 41 5.86 -3.11 -5.81
CA SER A 41 6.78 -3.37 -6.93
C SER A 41 6.35 -4.61 -7.73
N ALA A 42 5.91 -5.67 -7.06
CA ALA A 42 5.36 -6.85 -7.74
C ALA A 42 4.11 -6.50 -8.57
N GLU A 43 3.22 -5.68 -8.03
CA GLU A 43 2.04 -5.21 -8.77
C GLU A 43 2.42 -4.27 -9.93
N ALA A 44 3.39 -3.38 -9.74
CA ALA A 44 3.93 -2.55 -10.83
C ALA A 44 4.50 -3.39 -11.98
N ASN A 45 5.21 -4.48 -11.68
CA ASN A 45 5.73 -5.41 -12.68
C ASN A 45 4.61 -6.16 -13.42
N ARG A 46 3.52 -6.48 -12.72
CA ARG A 46 2.34 -7.11 -13.32
C ARG A 46 1.61 -6.15 -14.27
N LEU A 47 1.49 -4.88 -13.90
CA LEU A 47 0.85 -3.84 -14.72
C LEU A 47 1.70 -3.42 -15.91
N CYS A 48 3.02 -3.32 -15.73
CA CYS A 48 3.97 -2.90 -16.75
C CYS A 48 4.96 -4.03 -17.11
N PRO A 49 4.56 -5.04 -17.92
CA PRO A 49 5.42 -6.18 -18.26
C PRO A 49 6.65 -5.81 -19.10
N GLN A 50 6.60 -4.70 -19.84
CA GLN A 50 7.75 -4.14 -20.60
C GLN A 50 8.72 -3.36 -19.69
N GLY A 51 8.43 -3.29 -18.38
CA GLY A 51 9.16 -2.50 -17.41
C GLY A 51 8.51 -1.16 -17.10
N HIS A 52 8.87 -0.59 -15.96
CA HIS A 52 8.33 0.67 -15.46
C HIS A 52 9.44 1.60 -14.96
N ALA A 53 9.12 2.89 -14.86
CA ALA A 53 9.91 3.89 -14.17
C ALA A 53 9.17 4.34 -12.91
N VAL A 54 9.87 4.38 -11.78
CA VAL A 54 9.30 4.87 -10.51
C VAL A 54 9.44 6.38 -10.46
N LEU A 55 8.33 7.11 -10.37
CA LEU A 55 8.32 8.57 -10.23
C LEU A 55 8.45 9.00 -8.77
N ARG A 56 7.76 8.28 -7.88
CA ARG A 56 7.73 8.56 -6.45
C ARG A 56 7.52 7.25 -5.71
N GLN A 57 8.24 7.06 -4.63
CA GLN A 57 7.99 5.99 -3.67
C GLN A 57 8.10 6.53 -2.26
N TRP A 58 7.24 6.06 -1.37
CA TRP A 58 7.23 6.42 0.03
C TRP A 58 6.73 5.25 0.86
N GLN A 59 7.32 5.03 2.03
CA GLN A 59 6.84 4.05 2.99
C GLN A 59 6.98 4.63 4.40
N SER A 60 5.90 4.64 5.17
CA SER A 60 5.97 4.83 6.61
C SER A 60 6.24 3.50 7.29
N GLY A 61 7.39 3.39 7.95
CA GLY A 61 7.58 2.38 8.98
C GLY A 61 6.71 2.75 10.17
N GLY A 62 5.87 1.83 10.64
CA GLY A 62 5.05 1.98 11.85
C GLY A 62 5.89 2.00 13.14
N GLN A 63 6.96 2.79 13.17
CA GLN A 63 7.85 2.92 14.31
C GLN A 63 7.65 4.34 14.85
N LEU A 64 7.17 4.41 16.09
CA LEU A 64 7.14 5.63 16.88
C LEU A 64 8.59 6.11 17.09
N ALA A 65 9.15 6.79 16.09
CA ALA A 65 10.44 7.43 16.18
C ALA A 65 10.29 8.65 17.11
N GLY A 66 10.52 8.44 18.41
CA GLY A 66 10.70 9.53 19.37
C GLY A 66 9.68 9.64 20.50
N VAL A 67 8.80 8.66 20.74
CA VAL A 67 8.23 8.55 22.10
C VAL A 67 9.28 7.91 22.99
N ASN A 68 10.08 8.77 23.61
CA ASN A 68 10.83 8.36 24.79
C ASN A 68 9.76 7.88 25.78
N ALA A 69 9.71 6.58 26.08
CA ALA A 69 8.80 6.00 27.06
C ALA A 69 8.90 6.71 28.44
N GLU A 70 9.96 7.49 28.62
CA GLU A 70 10.31 8.37 29.73
C GLU A 70 9.43 9.63 29.85
N SER A 71 8.78 10.07 28.76
CA SER A 71 8.01 11.33 28.69
C SER A 71 6.49 11.15 28.67
N VAL A 72 6.01 9.90 28.62
CA VAL A 72 4.60 9.58 28.76
C VAL A 72 4.32 9.37 30.24
N SER A 73 3.73 10.36 30.91
CA SER A 73 3.21 10.16 32.27
C SER A 73 2.26 8.96 32.23
N ALA A 74 2.53 7.95 33.05
CA ALA A 74 1.78 6.71 33.16
C ALA A 74 0.35 6.95 33.68
N ASN A 75 -0.50 7.62 32.90
CA ASN A 75 -1.93 7.53 33.04
C ASN A 75 -2.43 6.39 32.15
N GLU A 76 -3.43 5.70 32.65
CA GLU A 76 -4.18 4.59 32.06
C GLU A 76 -4.78 4.85 30.66
N PHE A 77 -4.41 5.93 29.96
CA PHE A 77 -4.85 6.28 28.61
C PHE A 77 -3.77 6.04 27.54
N ALA A 78 -2.50 5.87 27.92
CA ALA A 78 -1.41 5.68 26.96
C ALA A 78 -1.55 4.42 26.08
N TRP A 79 -2.17 3.34 26.60
CA TRP A 79 -2.41 2.13 25.81
C TRP A 79 -3.53 2.28 24.78
N PHE A 80 -4.49 3.18 24.98
CA PHE A 80 -5.59 3.40 24.05
C PHE A 80 -5.13 4.15 22.78
N ILE A 81 -4.21 5.12 22.94
CA ILE A 81 -3.64 5.89 21.83
C ILE A 81 -2.54 5.09 21.10
N SER A 82 -1.92 4.12 21.79
CA SER A 82 -0.87 3.26 21.23
C SER A 82 -1.40 2.05 20.44
N TYR A 83 -2.72 1.83 20.37
CA TYR A 83 -3.27 0.72 19.59
C TYR A 83 -3.60 1.09 18.14
N ASP A 84 -3.69 2.39 17.84
CA ASP A 84 -3.79 2.96 16.48
C ASP A 84 -2.41 3.31 15.90
N VAL A 85 -1.36 2.61 16.35
CA VAL A 85 0.02 2.80 15.91
C VAL A 85 0.12 2.46 14.43
N ALA A 86 0.13 3.53 13.64
CA ALA A 86 0.73 3.68 12.32
C ALA A 86 0.79 2.37 11.54
N ARG A 87 -0.36 1.91 11.00
CA ARG A 87 -0.34 0.84 10.01
C ARG A 87 0.69 1.22 8.95
N PRO A 88 1.65 0.35 8.63
CA PRO A 88 2.67 0.68 7.64
C PRO A 88 1.94 1.03 6.34
N GLN A 89 2.19 2.22 5.81
CA GLN A 89 1.63 2.67 4.55
C GLN A 89 2.78 2.80 3.56
N ALA A 90 2.63 2.14 2.42
CA ALA A 90 3.50 2.28 1.28
C ALA A 90 2.70 2.90 0.14
N GLN A 91 3.34 3.79 -0.61
CA GLN A 91 2.82 4.37 -1.83
C GLN A 91 3.92 4.39 -2.89
N MET A 92 3.57 4.06 -4.13
CA MET A 92 4.48 4.05 -5.26
C MET A 92 3.74 4.53 -6.51
N SER A 93 4.25 5.55 -7.17
CA SER A 93 3.75 6.02 -8.46
C SER A 93 4.72 5.62 -9.56
N VAL A 94 4.22 4.94 -10.59
CA VAL A 94 5.00 4.40 -11.70
C VAL A 94 4.44 4.83 -13.04
N VAL A 95 5.29 4.86 -14.05
CA VAL A 95 4.92 5.00 -15.46
C VAL A 95 5.42 3.78 -16.21
N CYS A 96 4.55 3.12 -16.96
CA CYS A 96 4.94 2.02 -17.83
C CYS A 96 5.78 2.53 -19.00
N LYS A 97 6.78 1.73 -19.37
CA LYS A 97 7.51 1.95 -20.62
C LYS A 97 6.67 1.41 -21.78
N ALA A 98 6.69 2.14 -22.89
CA ALA A 98 6.09 1.71 -24.16
C ALA A 98 7.00 0.73 -24.90
#